data_AF-A0A2N2WSY8-F1
#
_entry.id   AF-A0A2N2WSY8-F1
#
_cell.length_a   1.000
_cell.length_b   1.000
_cell.length_c   1.000
_cell.angle_alpha   90.00
_cell.angle_beta   90.00
_cell.angle_gamma   90.00
#
_symmetry.space_group_name_H-M   'P 1'
#
loop_
_entity.id
_entity.type
_entity.pdbx_description
1 polymer ?
#
loop_
_entity_poly.entity_id
_entity_poly.type
_entity_poly.pdbx_seq_one_letter_code
_entity_poly.pdbx_strand_id
1 'polypeptide(L)'
;MAEKMETDKVRKMVYVVADSIYSPLGFSTKENMRRVSENRSAIETVEDPEIYSIPFNGARVVKDAHIIKELSASFTTLERRILFAIEDAAMNCNASLDTLAKENTRIVYATTKANISLIKDSVADLPAELFPGESAERINTYLGLKRAPLVISNACISGINALITASRLIERSDCDNVIVIGADEMTRFVVSGFEAFHSISPTICRPYDASRDGLSLGEAVGVVILSHKREYAKDSDPVIVEGGAVTNDANHLSAPSRTGDGLGTAMIKALEKCSLCPSQVDFINAHGTSTSYNDEMESKAIHWASLGNIPVQSLKPYWGHTLGASGVVESVASFWQMKNSLLLGTKGYRESGVSMEINVRAEDTPMKLNRCLKSASGFGGCNAAIIFARESAAIGGVSHKGSAKKEPAYEWQELSRFILKGEGDFDSMIREKYKELEMKDIKFFKMDNLSKAGVIATASLLRNSDIDENRNPFDYGFFIANSSSSLDTDIRHQNEILTKGDTNVSPAIFVYTLPNILMGESAIRVKFQGENTFFVTTPQRKDEIMEELMLLAKESTLKVAVIGWCDFYEGRYDIDLKLCKREKYE
;
A
#
# COMPACT_ATOMS: atom_id res chain seq x y z
N MET A 1 -16.76 34.02 -19.20
CA MET A 1 -16.92 32.96 -20.22
C MET A 1 -16.10 31.78 -19.75
N ALA A 2 -16.71 30.88 -18.98
CA ALA A 2 -16.07 29.66 -18.52
C ALA A 2 -16.16 28.63 -19.66
N GLU A 3 -15.03 28.14 -20.12
CA GLU A 3 -14.97 27.08 -21.12
C GLU A 3 -15.60 25.80 -20.57
N LYS A 4 -16.63 25.35 -21.29
CA LYS A 4 -17.19 24.00 -21.19
C LYS A 4 -16.08 22.97 -21.49
N MET A 5 -15.53 22.33 -20.47
CA MET A 5 -14.86 21.04 -20.65
C MET A 5 -15.92 19.93 -20.60
N GLU A 6 -16.59 19.75 -21.73
CA GLU A 6 -17.36 18.56 -22.03
C GLU A 6 -16.39 17.54 -22.66
N THR A 7 -16.06 16.46 -21.96
CA THR A 7 -15.38 15.32 -22.57
C THR A 7 -15.91 14.02 -21.98
N ASP A 8 -16.64 13.26 -22.80
CA ASP A 8 -16.67 11.79 -22.73
C ASP A 8 -15.21 11.30 -22.88
N LYS A 9 -14.42 11.34 -21.79
CA LYS A 9 -13.07 10.76 -21.80
C LYS A 9 -13.24 9.25 -21.80
N VAL A 10 -12.99 8.64 -22.95
CA VAL A 10 -12.72 7.19 -23.02
C VAL A 10 -11.58 6.91 -22.04
N ARG A 11 -11.85 6.12 -21.00
CA ARG A 11 -10.89 5.76 -19.96
C ARG A 11 -9.65 5.15 -20.65
N LYS A 12 -8.48 5.77 -20.48
CA LYS A 12 -7.24 5.25 -21.06
C LYS A 12 -6.96 3.87 -20.47
N MET A 13 -6.59 2.93 -21.33
CA MET A 13 -6.13 1.61 -20.89
C MET A 13 -4.76 1.76 -20.23
N VAL A 14 -4.55 1.12 -19.09
CA VAL A 14 -3.31 1.19 -18.32
C VAL A 14 -2.56 -0.13 -18.48
N TYR A 15 -1.54 -0.13 -19.33
CA TYR A 15 -0.73 -1.29 -19.64
C TYR A 15 0.40 -1.46 -18.64
N VAL A 16 0.63 -2.70 -18.21
CA VAL A 16 1.88 -3.14 -17.60
C VAL A 16 2.88 -3.39 -18.72
N VAL A 17 3.82 -2.46 -18.91
CA VAL A 17 4.75 -2.50 -20.04
C VAL A 17 6.07 -3.18 -19.69
N ALA A 18 6.47 -3.13 -18.42
CA ALA A 18 7.60 -3.86 -17.88
C ALA A 18 7.51 -4.02 -16.36
N ASP A 19 8.32 -4.93 -15.82
CA ASP A 19 8.36 -5.25 -14.40
C ASP A 19 9.75 -5.79 -13.99
N SER A 20 10.04 -5.73 -12.70
CA SER A 20 11.20 -6.39 -12.08
C SER A 20 10.92 -6.78 -10.63
N ILE A 21 11.60 -7.82 -10.16
CA ILE A 21 11.65 -8.22 -8.75
C ILE A 21 13.12 -8.35 -8.36
N TYR A 22 13.51 -7.62 -7.33
CA TYR A 22 14.79 -7.75 -6.64
C TYR A 22 14.56 -8.34 -5.25
N SER A 23 14.98 -9.58 -5.04
CA SER A 23 14.71 -10.32 -3.80
C SER A 23 15.79 -11.38 -3.55
N PRO A 24 15.72 -12.12 -2.42
CA PRO A 24 16.65 -13.22 -2.17
C PRO A 24 16.51 -14.37 -3.20
N LEU A 25 15.38 -14.46 -3.89
CA LEU A 25 15.16 -15.39 -5.00
C LEU A 25 15.72 -14.87 -6.33
N GLY A 26 16.43 -13.74 -6.38
CA GLY A 26 17.07 -13.22 -7.58
C GLY A 26 16.77 -11.75 -7.85
N PHE A 27 17.43 -11.20 -8.86
CA PHE A 27 17.46 -9.75 -9.12
C PHE A 27 16.74 -9.32 -10.40
N SER A 28 15.91 -10.22 -10.95
CA SER A 28 14.97 -9.93 -12.04
C SER A 28 13.71 -10.78 -11.89
N THR A 29 12.60 -10.39 -12.54
CA THR A 29 11.37 -11.20 -12.56
C THR A 29 11.63 -12.62 -13.06
N LYS A 30 12.41 -12.78 -14.13
CA LYS A 30 12.73 -14.08 -14.72
C LYS A 30 13.42 -15.01 -13.72
N GLU A 31 14.39 -14.50 -12.97
CA GLU A 31 15.15 -15.30 -12.02
C GLU A 31 14.30 -15.72 -10.82
N ASN A 32 13.52 -14.78 -10.29
CA ASN A 32 12.57 -15.01 -9.20
C ASN A 32 11.54 -16.07 -9.58
N MET A 33 10.84 -15.87 -10.70
CA MET A 33 9.75 -16.75 -11.10
C MET A 33 10.24 -18.15 -11.49
N ARG A 34 11.45 -18.28 -12.05
CA ARG A 34 12.08 -19.59 -12.24
C ARG A 34 12.20 -20.34 -10.91
N ARG A 35 12.79 -19.72 -9.88
CA ARG A 35 12.97 -20.37 -8.58
C ARG A 35 11.64 -20.68 -7.87
N VAL A 36 10.66 -19.80 -7.99
CA VAL A 36 9.30 -20.02 -7.45
C VAL A 36 8.64 -21.21 -8.14
N SER A 37 8.70 -21.32 -9.48
CA SER A 37 8.16 -22.47 -10.22
C SER A 37 8.91 -23.79 -9.96
N GLU A 38 10.16 -23.71 -9.48
CA GLU A 38 10.91 -24.86 -8.93
C GLU A 38 10.51 -25.17 -7.47
N ASN A 39 9.43 -24.56 -6.97
CA ASN A 39 8.93 -24.63 -5.59
C ASN A 39 9.98 -24.23 -4.53
N ARG A 40 10.90 -23.33 -4.87
CA ARG A 40 11.92 -22.82 -3.94
C ARG A 40 11.39 -21.62 -3.16
N SER A 41 11.53 -21.67 -1.84
CA SER A 41 11.29 -20.52 -0.96
C SER A 41 12.60 -19.78 -0.69
N ALA A 42 12.54 -18.46 -0.53
CA ALA A 42 13.62 -17.65 0.03
C ALA A 42 13.58 -17.59 1.56
N ILE A 43 12.54 -18.13 2.19
CA ILE A 43 12.45 -18.18 3.65
C ILE A 43 13.41 -19.26 4.15
N GLU A 44 14.38 -18.83 4.94
CA GLU A 44 15.36 -19.67 5.61
C GLU A 44 15.52 -19.24 7.06
N THR A 45 16.18 -20.08 7.87
CA THR A 45 16.54 -19.71 9.23
C THR A 45 17.58 -18.59 9.19
N VAL A 46 17.25 -17.46 9.79
CA VAL A 46 18.12 -16.30 9.96
C VAL A 46 18.75 -16.37 11.35
N GLU A 47 20.05 -16.63 11.41
CA GLU A 47 20.88 -16.65 12.62
C GLU A 47 21.85 -15.45 12.61
N ASP A 48 21.28 -14.25 12.69
CA ASP A 48 22.04 -13.00 12.61
C ASP A 48 21.65 -12.07 13.77
N PRO A 49 22.49 -11.97 14.82
CA PRO A 49 22.24 -11.13 15.99
C PRO A 49 22.08 -9.64 15.67
N GLU A 50 22.59 -9.18 14.51
CA GLU A 50 22.40 -7.79 14.05
C GLU A 50 20.98 -7.53 13.54
N ILE A 51 20.25 -8.58 13.18
CA ILE A 51 18.83 -8.51 12.77
C ILE A 51 17.92 -8.89 13.93
N TYR A 52 18.20 -9.95 14.66
CA TYR A 52 17.43 -10.30 15.86
C TYR A 52 18.23 -11.25 16.76
N SER A 53 18.11 -11.07 18.07
CA SER A 53 18.88 -11.85 19.05
C SER A 53 18.52 -13.34 19.11
N ILE A 54 17.38 -13.74 18.56
CA ILE A 54 16.88 -15.13 18.53
C ILE A 54 16.72 -15.59 17.08
N PRO A 55 17.12 -16.83 16.73
CA PRO A 55 16.87 -17.38 15.39
C PRO A 55 15.38 -17.36 15.01
N PHE A 56 15.09 -16.97 13.78
CA PHE A 56 13.73 -16.94 13.23
C PHE A 56 13.75 -17.28 11.73
N ASN A 57 12.59 -17.53 11.12
CA ASN A 57 12.48 -17.77 9.69
C ASN A 57 12.12 -16.49 8.92
N GLY A 58 12.94 -16.12 7.94
CA GLY A 58 12.72 -14.93 7.13
C GLY A 58 13.44 -14.99 5.78
N ALA A 59 13.11 -14.07 4.88
CA ALA A 59 13.68 -13.97 3.55
C ALA A 59 14.50 -12.68 3.42
N ARG A 60 15.84 -12.78 3.45
CA ARG A 60 16.76 -11.63 3.41
C ARG A 60 17.65 -11.64 2.19
N VAL A 61 17.86 -10.48 1.56
CA VAL A 61 18.83 -10.34 0.48
C VAL A 61 20.22 -10.31 1.11
N VAL A 62 21.00 -11.33 0.79
CA VAL A 62 22.37 -11.49 1.31
C VAL A 62 23.37 -11.39 0.15
N LYS A 63 24.48 -10.68 0.36
CA LYS A 63 25.65 -10.60 -0.54
C LYS A 63 25.41 -9.97 -1.91
N ASP A 64 24.61 -8.91 -2.00
CA ASP A 64 24.36 -8.19 -3.25
C ASP A 64 25.26 -6.97 -3.49
N ALA A 65 26.16 -6.65 -2.55
CA ALA A 65 27.06 -5.50 -2.66
C ALA A 65 27.85 -5.44 -3.98
N HIS A 66 28.23 -6.59 -4.55
CA HIS A 66 28.96 -6.66 -5.82
C HIS A 66 28.12 -6.31 -7.05
N ILE A 67 26.78 -6.32 -6.93
CA ILE A 67 25.82 -6.01 -7.98
C ILE A 67 25.54 -4.52 -7.97
N ILE A 68 25.29 -3.97 -6.77
CA ILE A 68 24.90 -2.57 -6.60
C ILE A 68 26.10 -1.61 -6.46
N LYS A 69 27.34 -2.10 -6.48
CA LYS A 69 28.56 -1.26 -6.31
C LYS A 69 28.80 -0.25 -7.43
N GLU A 70 28.25 -0.48 -8.62
CA GLU A 70 28.45 0.40 -9.78
C GLU A 70 27.62 1.67 -9.68
N LEU A 71 26.56 1.65 -8.88
CA LEU A 71 25.78 2.82 -8.52
C LEU A 71 26.53 3.65 -7.47
N SER A 72 26.36 4.98 -7.55
CA SER A 72 27.07 5.93 -6.68
C SER A 72 26.99 5.52 -5.21
N ALA A 73 28.13 5.55 -4.52
CA ALA A 73 28.23 5.30 -3.09
C ALA A 73 27.45 6.32 -2.24
N SER A 74 26.97 7.42 -2.84
CA SER A 74 26.11 8.40 -2.18
C SER A 74 24.70 7.87 -1.89
N PHE A 75 24.20 6.87 -2.61
CA PHE A 75 22.88 6.29 -2.40
C PHE A 75 22.91 5.23 -1.30
N THR A 76 21.81 5.12 -0.56
CA THR A 76 21.66 4.04 0.44
C THR A 76 21.64 2.67 -0.24
N THR A 77 21.74 1.59 0.55
CA THR A 77 21.60 0.24 0.01
C THR A 77 20.24 0.02 -0.64
N LEU A 78 19.14 0.43 0.02
CA LEU A 78 17.80 0.33 -0.53
C LEU A 78 17.62 1.17 -1.81
N GLU A 79 18.11 2.41 -1.83
CA GLU A 79 18.07 3.27 -3.02
C GLU A 79 18.80 2.64 -4.21
N ARG A 80 19.97 2.04 -3.99
CA ARG A 80 20.70 1.34 -5.07
C ARG A 80 19.97 0.10 -5.57
N ARG A 81 19.34 -0.68 -4.68
CA ARG A 81 18.48 -1.81 -5.07
C ARG A 81 17.29 -1.35 -5.91
N ILE A 82 16.68 -0.22 -5.53
CA ILE A 82 15.59 0.40 -6.29
C ILE A 82 16.05 0.82 -7.68
N LEU A 83 17.14 1.58 -7.79
CA LEU A 83 17.68 2.03 -9.08
C LEU A 83 18.02 0.85 -9.98
N PHE A 84 18.66 -0.19 -9.44
CA PHE A 84 18.95 -1.42 -10.19
C PHE A 84 17.67 -2.08 -10.71
N ALA A 85 16.64 -2.23 -9.88
CA ALA A 85 15.37 -2.84 -10.28
C ALA A 85 14.62 -2.01 -11.34
N ILE A 86 14.73 -0.68 -11.29
CA ILE A 86 14.18 0.21 -12.32
C ILE A 86 14.91 0.01 -13.66
N GLU A 87 16.24 -0.08 -13.64
CA GLU A 87 17.04 -0.35 -14.84
C GLU A 87 16.70 -1.72 -15.45
N ASP A 88 16.62 -2.78 -14.63
CA ASP A 88 16.22 -4.13 -15.08
C ASP A 88 14.80 -4.12 -15.68
N ALA A 89 13.84 -3.44 -15.05
CA ALA A 89 12.50 -3.28 -15.62
C ALA A 89 12.56 -2.52 -16.96
N ALA A 90 13.28 -1.42 -17.05
CA ALA A 90 13.38 -0.61 -18.26
C ALA A 90 14.02 -1.39 -19.45
N MET A 91 14.96 -2.30 -19.19
CA MET A 91 15.52 -3.19 -20.24
C MET A 91 14.46 -4.14 -20.84
N ASN A 92 13.40 -4.42 -20.09
CA ASN A 92 12.28 -5.26 -20.52
C ASN A 92 11.14 -4.45 -21.19
N CYS A 93 11.25 -3.13 -21.26
CA CYS A 93 10.33 -2.23 -21.97
C CYS A 93 10.79 -1.99 -23.42
N ASN A 94 9.88 -1.64 -24.34
CA ASN A 94 10.25 -1.12 -25.68
C ASN A 94 10.66 0.35 -25.66
N ALA A 95 10.42 1.07 -24.55
CA ALA A 95 10.93 2.41 -24.31
C ALA A 95 12.15 2.37 -23.39
N SER A 96 13.21 3.09 -23.76
CA SER A 96 14.37 3.25 -22.88
C SER A 96 14.04 4.12 -21.67
N LEU A 97 14.84 4.01 -20.61
CA LEU A 97 14.71 4.88 -19.43
C LEU A 97 14.83 6.36 -19.79
N ASP A 98 15.73 6.72 -20.73
CA ASP A 98 15.82 8.08 -21.29
C ASP A 98 14.54 8.54 -21.99
N THR A 99 13.85 7.62 -22.66
CA THR A 99 12.58 7.92 -23.33
C THR A 99 11.50 8.19 -22.28
N LEU A 100 11.39 7.33 -21.28
CA LEU A 100 10.48 7.51 -20.16
C LEU A 100 10.75 8.84 -19.43
N ALA A 101 12.02 9.18 -19.18
CA ALA A 101 12.39 10.40 -18.47
C ALA A 101 12.08 11.69 -19.23
N LYS A 102 12.10 11.66 -20.57
CA LYS A 102 11.73 12.80 -21.42
C LYS A 102 10.22 13.02 -21.50
N GLU A 103 9.45 11.97 -21.25
CA GLU A 103 8.00 11.98 -21.25
C GLU A 103 7.40 12.42 -19.91
N ASN A 104 6.07 12.50 -19.87
CA ASN A 104 5.33 12.83 -18.67
C ASN A 104 5.28 11.63 -17.71
N THR A 105 6.42 11.30 -17.11
CA THR A 105 6.61 10.13 -16.24
C THR A 105 6.73 10.56 -14.77
N ARG A 106 6.08 9.80 -13.89
CA ARG A 106 6.11 10.02 -12.43
C ARG A 106 6.49 8.74 -11.69
N ILE A 107 7.11 8.88 -10.52
CA ILE A 107 7.30 7.78 -9.58
C ILE A 107 6.13 7.73 -8.59
N VAL A 108 5.63 6.52 -8.32
CA VAL A 108 4.79 6.24 -7.14
C VAL A 108 5.51 5.17 -6.30
N TYR A 109 6.04 5.58 -5.15
CA TYR A 109 6.85 4.74 -4.26
C TYR A 109 6.03 4.27 -3.05
N ALA A 110 5.69 2.99 -3.04
CA ALA A 110 5.11 2.27 -1.92
C ALA A 110 6.19 1.77 -0.95
N THR A 111 5.99 2.06 0.32
CA THR A 111 6.85 1.56 1.39
C THR A 111 6.09 1.50 2.72
N THR A 112 6.60 0.74 3.68
CA THR A 112 6.18 0.83 5.08
C THR A 112 7.19 1.65 5.87
N LYS A 113 8.48 1.53 5.54
CA LYS A 113 9.59 2.04 6.37
C LYS A 113 10.74 2.69 5.64
N ALA A 114 10.80 2.61 4.32
CA ALA A 114 11.87 3.17 3.50
C ALA A 114 13.25 2.81 4.09
N ASN A 115 14.15 3.79 4.23
CA ASN A 115 15.51 3.61 4.75
C ASN A 115 15.60 3.51 6.29
N ILE A 116 14.68 2.80 6.95
CA ILE A 116 14.70 2.66 8.41
C ILE A 116 15.99 2.01 8.95
N SER A 117 16.72 1.29 8.10
CA SER A 117 18.03 0.73 8.42
C SER A 117 19.08 1.77 8.80
N LEU A 118 18.89 3.05 8.43
CA LEU A 118 19.84 4.14 8.73
C LEU A 118 19.91 4.52 10.21
N ILE A 119 18.88 4.20 11.01
CA ILE A 119 18.87 4.49 12.45
C ILE A 119 19.20 3.28 13.32
N LYS A 120 19.70 2.20 12.71
CA LYS A 120 19.92 0.91 13.41
C LYS A 120 20.88 1.03 14.61
N ASP A 121 21.89 1.88 14.51
CA ASP A 121 22.97 2.00 15.51
C ASP A 121 22.78 3.23 16.42
N SER A 122 22.14 4.28 15.90
CA SER A 122 21.97 5.56 16.57
C SER A 122 20.74 6.27 16.05
N VAL A 123 20.06 6.98 16.95
CA VAL A 123 18.99 7.94 16.61
C VAL A 123 19.45 9.39 16.76
N ALA A 124 20.74 9.62 17.05
CA ALA A 124 21.36 10.93 16.98
C ALA A 124 21.76 11.24 15.53
N ASP A 125 21.60 12.50 15.11
CA ASP A 125 21.96 13.02 13.78
C ASP A 125 21.32 12.23 12.62
N LEU A 126 20.02 12.43 12.44
CA LEU A 126 19.24 11.69 11.45
C LEU A 126 19.56 12.11 10.01
N PRO A 127 19.92 11.16 9.12
CA PRO A 127 20.18 11.46 7.72
C PRO A 127 18.89 11.84 6.98
N ALA A 128 19.00 12.72 5.99
CA ALA A 128 17.84 13.17 5.21
C ALA A 128 17.17 12.01 4.45
N GLU A 129 17.94 11.02 4.02
CA GLU A 129 17.47 9.83 3.30
C GLU A 129 16.53 8.94 4.12
N LEU A 130 16.49 9.12 5.44
CA LEU A 130 15.52 8.47 6.32
C LEU A 130 14.09 8.92 6.03
N PHE A 131 13.90 10.17 5.61
CA PHE A 131 12.61 10.71 5.23
C PHE A 131 12.20 10.10 3.88
N PRO A 132 11.06 9.38 3.80
CA PRO A 132 10.68 8.69 2.56
C PRO A 132 10.56 9.63 1.35
N GLY A 133 10.07 10.86 1.57
CA GLY A 133 9.98 11.88 0.53
C GLY A 133 11.33 12.29 -0.05
N GLU A 134 12.35 12.47 0.80
CA GLU A 134 13.72 12.84 0.37
C GLU A 134 14.38 11.70 -0.41
N SER A 135 14.24 10.45 0.05
CA SER A 135 14.76 9.28 -0.69
C SER A 135 14.11 9.15 -2.08
N ALA A 136 12.79 9.38 -2.16
CA ALA A 136 12.09 9.38 -3.43
C ALA A 136 12.58 10.49 -4.37
N GLU A 137 12.83 11.69 -3.87
CA GLU A 137 13.35 12.82 -4.65
C GLU A 137 14.75 12.56 -5.20
N ARG A 138 15.60 11.90 -4.40
CA ARG A 138 16.95 11.52 -4.84
C ARG A 138 16.91 10.54 -6.01
N ILE A 139 16.05 9.52 -5.91
CA ILE A 139 15.80 8.57 -7.01
C ILE A 139 15.21 9.30 -8.22
N ASN A 140 14.22 10.15 -8.02
CA ASN A 140 13.57 10.93 -9.07
C ASN A 140 14.56 11.83 -9.84
N THR A 141 15.43 12.51 -9.10
CA THR A 141 16.47 13.40 -9.63
C THR A 141 17.52 12.62 -10.41
N TYR A 142 17.96 11.47 -9.89
CA TYR A 142 18.90 10.59 -10.59
C TYR A 142 18.36 10.13 -11.95
N LEU A 143 17.07 9.80 -12.00
CA LEU A 143 16.38 9.37 -13.21
C LEU A 143 16.03 10.53 -14.16
N GLY A 144 16.26 11.78 -13.77
CA GLY A 144 15.96 12.96 -14.58
C GLY A 144 14.47 13.19 -14.84
N LEU A 145 13.59 12.71 -13.96
CA LEU A 145 12.13 12.84 -14.12
C LEU A 145 11.66 14.23 -13.70
N LYS A 146 10.76 14.81 -14.48
CA LYS A 146 10.26 16.18 -14.25
C LYS A 146 9.15 16.27 -13.21
N ARG A 147 8.37 15.20 -13.03
CA ARG A 147 7.28 15.19 -12.04
C ARG A 147 7.80 14.72 -10.70
N ALA A 148 7.34 15.40 -9.65
CA ALA A 148 7.58 14.99 -8.27
C ALA A 148 7.18 13.53 -8.03
N PRO A 149 7.97 12.73 -7.31
CA PRO A 149 7.52 11.42 -6.85
C PRO A 149 6.35 11.56 -5.87
N LEU A 150 5.51 10.53 -5.77
CA LEU A 150 4.56 10.35 -4.69
C LEU A 150 4.99 9.17 -3.84
N VAL A 151 5.10 9.33 -2.53
CA VAL A 151 5.32 8.21 -1.62
C VAL A 151 4.02 7.84 -0.94
N ILE A 152 3.69 6.55 -0.89
CA ILE A 152 2.52 6.01 -0.19
C ILE A 152 3.00 5.09 0.93
N SER A 153 2.56 5.40 2.15
CA SER A 153 2.85 4.59 3.34
C SER A 153 1.56 4.24 4.07
N ASN A 154 0.94 3.15 3.63
CA ASN A 154 -0.36 2.67 4.11
C ASN A 154 -0.24 1.22 4.60
N ALA A 155 0.80 0.94 5.40
CA ALA A 155 1.12 -0.39 5.90
C ALA A 155 1.22 -1.45 4.79
N CYS A 156 0.71 -2.65 5.04
CA CYS A 156 0.82 -3.81 4.14
C CYS A 156 0.10 -3.63 2.79
N ILE A 157 -0.79 -2.64 2.66
CA ILE A 157 -1.51 -2.36 1.41
C ILE A 157 -0.79 -1.35 0.50
N SER A 158 0.32 -0.74 0.94
CA SER A 158 1.03 0.33 0.20
C SER A 158 1.23 0.00 -1.28
N GLY A 159 1.70 -1.21 -1.60
CA GLY A 159 1.96 -1.61 -2.99
C GLY A 159 0.71 -1.69 -3.87
N ILE A 160 -0.41 -2.21 -3.35
CA ILE A 160 -1.68 -2.21 -4.11
C ILE A 160 -2.19 -0.78 -4.25
N ASN A 161 -2.12 0.01 -3.19
CA ASN A 161 -2.58 1.39 -3.20
C ASN A 161 -1.77 2.27 -4.18
N ALA A 162 -0.46 2.02 -4.30
CA ALA A 162 0.39 2.65 -5.31
C ALA A 162 0.01 2.27 -6.74
N LEU A 163 -0.32 1.00 -7.01
CA LEU A 163 -0.81 0.58 -8.33
C LEU A 163 -2.16 1.22 -8.68
N ILE A 164 -3.08 1.31 -7.71
CA ILE A 164 -4.37 2.00 -7.89
C ILE A 164 -4.14 3.49 -8.19
N THR A 165 -3.31 4.16 -7.40
CA THR A 165 -2.96 5.58 -7.57
C THR A 165 -2.31 5.83 -8.93
N ALA A 166 -1.36 4.98 -9.32
CA ALA A 166 -0.69 5.08 -10.61
C ALA A 166 -1.64 4.89 -11.81
N SER A 167 -2.59 3.94 -11.71
CA SER A 167 -3.63 3.75 -12.72
C SER A 167 -4.47 5.02 -12.90
N ARG A 168 -4.90 5.63 -11.79
CA ARG A 168 -5.68 6.87 -11.81
C ARG A 168 -4.91 8.03 -12.46
N LEU A 169 -3.64 8.23 -12.11
CA LEU A 169 -2.79 9.26 -12.73
C LEU A 169 -2.72 9.13 -14.27
N ILE A 170 -2.64 7.91 -14.79
CA ILE A 170 -2.64 7.65 -16.24
C ILE A 170 -4.03 7.86 -16.85
N GLU A 171 -5.08 7.33 -16.19
CA GLU A 171 -6.47 7.43 -16.64
C GLU A 171 -6.93 8.88 -16.80
N ARG A 172 -6.58 9.77 -15.85
CA ARG A 172 -6.91 11.20 -15.95
C ARG A 172 -6.00 12.01 -16.87
N SER A 173 -4.97 11.36 -17.44
CA SER A 173 -3.96 11.95 -18.33
C SER A 173 -3.01 12.94 -17.65
N ASP A 174 -2.81 12.79 -16.34
CA ASP A 174 -1.80 13.54 -15.60
C ASP A 174 -0.40 13.01 -15.86
N CYS A 175 -0.27 11.71 -16.13
CA CYS A 175 0.97 11.04 -16.49
C CYS A 175 0.76 10.19 -17.76
N ASP A 176 1.79 10.13 -18.60
CA ASP A 176 1.83 9.18 -19.70
C ASP A 176 2.30 7.81 -19.23
N ASN A 177 3.26 7.82 -18.30
CA ASN A 177 3.86 6.65 -17.69
C ASN A 177 3.98 6.84 -16.17
N VAL A 178 3.95 5.74 -15.42
CA VAL A 178 4.24 5.74 -13.99
C VAL A 178 5.17 4.59 -13.65
N ILE A 179 6.27 4.89 -12.95
CA ILE A 179 7.16 3.89 -12.36
C ILE A 179 6.67 3.63 -10.95
N VAL A 180 6.03 2.49 -10.74
CA VAL A 180 5.55 2.04 -9.42
C VAL A 180 6.65 1.23 -8.75
N ILE A 181 7.07 1.67 -7.58
CA ILE A 181 8.14 1.05 -6.78
C ILE A 181 7.50 0.54 -5.50
N GLY A 182 7.76 -0.71 -5.12
CA GLY A 182 7.47 -1.22 -3.78
C GLY A 182 8.77 -1.66 -3.15
N ALA A 183 9.21 -1.06 -2.05
CA ALA A 183 10.50 -1.40 -1.44
C ALA A 183 10.45 -1.31 0.09
N ASP A 184 10.96 -2.36 0.74
CA ASP A 184 11.17 -2.42 2.19
C ASP A 184 12.27 -3.44 2.53
N GLU A 185 13.00 -3.17 3.61
CA GLU A 185 14.08 -4.02 4.14
C GLU A 185 13.65 -4.76 5.42
N MET A 186 14.21 -5.96 5.63
CA MET A 186 13.97 -6.77 6.81
C MET A 186 15.06 -6.45 7.83
N THR A 187 14.79 -5.44 8.65
CA THR A 187 15.75 -4.88 9.62
C THR A 187 15.42 -5.30 11.04
N ARG A 188 16.36 -5.09 11.97
CA ARG A 188 16.14 -5.27 13.41
C ARG A 188 14.94 -4.48 13.93
N PHE A 189 14.73 -3.27 13.41
CA PHE A 189 13.56 -2.44 13.70
C PHE A 189 12.25 -3.19 13.44
N VAL A 190 12.14 -3.78 12.25
CA VAL A 190 10.95 -4.49 11.77
C VAL A 190 10.75 -5.79 12.54
N VAL A 191 11.79 -6.63 12.64
CA VAL A 191 11.69 -7.96 13.26
C VAL A 191 11.27 -7.83 14.73
N SER A 192 11.93 -6.94 15.49
CA SER A 192 11.58 -6.68 16.90
C SER A 192 10.12 -6.25 17.06
N GLY A 193 9.62 -5.41 16.14
CA GLY A 193 8.25 -4.93 16.17
C GLY A 193 7.21 -6.02 15.94
N PHE A 194 7.41 -6.88 14.94
CA PHE A 194 6.50 -8.00 14.65
C PHE A 194 6.58 -9.12 15.72
N GLU A 195 7.76 -9.34 16.30
CA GLU A 195 7.95 -10.26 17.44
C GLU A 195 7.26 -9.78 18.71
N ALA A 196 7.20 -8.47 18.95
CA ALA A 196 6.42 -7.91 20.07
C ALA A 196 4.91 -8.20 19.96
N PHE A 197 4.42 -8.54 18.76
CA PHE A 197 3.06 -9.05 18.52
C PHE A 197 2.95 -10.57 18.55
N HIS A 198 4.06 -11.30 18.73
CA HIS A 198 4.17 -12.75 18.57
C HIS A 198 3.56 -13.23 17.24
N SER A 199 3.82 -12.48 16.18
CA SER A 199 3.21 -12.71 14.88
C SER A 199 4.07 -13.54 13.93
N ILE A 200 5.38 -13.67 14.22
CA ILE A 200 6.32 -14.44 13.39
C ILE A 200 6.21 -15.93 13.72
N SER A 201 6.08 -16.75 12.68
CA SER A 201 6.06 -18.20 12.81
C SER A 201 7.48 -18.73 13.08
N PRO A 202 7.62 -19.75 13.94
CA PRO A 202 8.86 -20.51 14.08
C PRO A 202 9.18 -21.37 12.84
N THR A 203 8.26 -21.48 11.87
CA THR A 203 8.44 -22.22 10.62
C THR A 203 8.13 -21.33 9.40
N ILE A 204 8.24 -21.90 8.20
CA ILE A 204 7.77 -21.22 6.99
C ILE A 204 6.25 -21.04 7.11
N CYS A 205 5.78 -19.81 6.86
CA CYS A 205 4.37 -19.48 6.86
C CYS A 205 3.56 -20.39 5.90
N ARG A 206 2.35 -20.74 6.31
CA ARG A 206 1.42 -21.64 5.61
C ARG A 206 0.01 -21.05 5.59
N PRO A 207 -0.23 -20.04 4.74
CA PRO A 207 -1.49 -19.32 4.72
C PRO A 207 -2.69 -20.26 4.60
N TYR A 208 -3.71 -19.98 5.40
CA TYR A 208 -4.99 -20.71 5.51
C TYR A 208 -4.90 -22.15 6.03
N ASP A 209 -3.71 -22.68 6.30
CA ASP A 209 -3.57 -24.05 6.78
C ASP A 209 -4.06 -24.21 8.23
N ALA A 210 -4.59 -25.39 8.56
CA ALA A 210 -5.03 -25.75 9.91
C ALA A 210 -3.91 -25.61 10.95
N SER A 211 -2.66 -25.84 10.56
CA SER A 211 -1.50 -25.76 11.45
C SER A 211 -0.74 -24.42 11.34
N ARG A 212 -1.33 -23.38 10.76
CA ARG A 212 -0.70 -22.05 10.66
C ARG A 212 -0.50 -21.44 12.04
N ASP A 213 0.61 -20.73 12.22
CA ASP A 213 1.05 -20.24 13.52
C ASP A 213 1.75 -18.87 13.45
N GLY A 214 1.60 -18.13 12.33
CA GLY A 214 2.21 -16.83 12.14
C GLY A 214 2.75 -16.60 10.72
N LEU A 215 3.28 -15.41 10.49
CA LEU A 215 3.88 -14.99 9.22
C LEU A 215 5.39 -15.28 9.19
N SER A 216 5.99 -15.31 8.01
CA SER A 216 7.45 -15.18 7.85
C SER A 216 7.72 -13.80 7.25
N LEU A 217 8.73 -13.07 7.74
CA LEU A 217 9.08 -11.76 7.20
C LEU A 217 9.95 -11.89 5.95
N GLY A 218 9.95 -10.85 5.13
CA GLY A 218 10.87 -10.77 4.00
C GLY A 218 11.20 -9.34 3.59
N GLU A 219 12.18 -9.21 2.71
CA GLU A 219 12.51 -7.97 2.01
C GLU A 219 12.57 -8.16 0.51
N ALA A 220 12.19 -7.12 -0.22
CA ALA A 220 12.26 -7.09 -1.67
C ALA A 220 12.09 -5.65 -2.18
N VAL A 221 12.53 -5.46 -3.43
CA VAL A 221 12.06 -4.37 -4.28
C VAL A 221 11.25 -4.97 -5.43
N GLY A 222 10.04 -4.47 -5.63
CA GLY A 222 9.24 -4.70 -6.83
C GLY A 222 9.15 -3.42 -7.65
N VAL A 223 9.27 -3.52 -8.97
CA VAL A 223 9.07 -2.41 -9.90
C VAL A 223 8.05 -2.81 -10.95
N VAL A 224 7.11 -1.92 -11.25
CA VAL A 224 6.17 -2.03 -12.38
C VAL A 224 6.17 -0.71 -13.14
N ILE A 225 6.39 -0.77 -14.45
CA ILE A 225 6.24 0.38 -15.33
C ILE A 225 4.86 0.30 -15.97
N LEU A 226 4.03 1.30 -15.68
CA LEU A 226 2.70 1.45 -16.26
C LEU A 226 2.73 2.53 -17.35
N SER A 227 1.96 2.33 -18.42
CA SER A 227 1.80 3.32 -19.50
C SER A 227 0.44 3.21 -20.16
N HIS A 228 -0.04 4.30 -20.76
CA HIS A 228 -1.16 4.21 -21.71
C HIS A 228 -0.72 3.84 -23.14
N LYS A 229 0.59 3.78 -23.40
CA LYS A 229 1.17 3.43 -24.70
C LYS A 229 1.35 1.93 -24.81
N ARG A 230 0.43 1.28 -25.50
CA ARG A 230 0.46 -0.18 -25.73
C ARG A 230 1.78 -0.63 -26.36
N GLU A 231 2.34 0.16 -27.26
CA GLU A 231 3.58 -0.14 -27.99
C GLU A 231 4.82 -0.31 -27.07
N TYR A 232 4.76 0.18 -25.83
CA TYR A 232 5.84 0.00 -24.85
C TYR A 232 5.89 -1.42 -24.29
N ALA A 233 4.78 -2.16 -24.34
CA ALA A 233 4.77 -3.57 -23.96
C ALA A 233 5.37 -4.45 -25.08
N LYS A 234 6.22 -5.40 -24.69
CA LYS A 234 6.78 -6.42 -25.61
C LYS A 234 5.79 -7.55 -25.92
N ASP A 235 4.90 -7.84 -24.98
CA ASP A 235 3.92 -8.93 -25.11
C ASP A 235 2.82 -8.56 -26.12
N SER A 236 2.44 -9.52 -26.96
CA SER A 236 1.35 -9.33 -27.94
C SER A 236 -0.03 -9.20 -27.28
N ASP A 237 -0.17 -9.65 -26.04
CA ASP A 237 -1.36 -9.58 -25.19
C ASP A 237 -0.88 -9.13 -23.81
N PRO A 238 -0.64 -7.83 -23.59
CA PRO A 238 -0.10 -7.33 -22.33
C PRO A 238 -1.10 -7.48 -21.18
N VAL A 239 -0.60 -7.44 -19.95
CA VAL A 239 -1.45 -7.30 -18.77
C VAL A 239 -1.84 -5.82 -18.62
N ILE A 240 -3.07 -5.56 -18.19
CA ILE A 240 -3.60 -4.24 -17.91
C ILE A 240 -4.09 -4.15 -16.46
N VAL A 241 -4.08 -2.93 -15.91
CA VAL A 241 -4.78 -2.60 -14.67
C VAL A 241 -6.20 -2.19 -15.03
N GLU A 242 -7.22 -3.00 -14.69
CA GLU A 242 -8.62 -2.67 -15.00
C GLU A 242 -9.22 -1.71 -13.96
N GLY A 243 -8.82 -1.83 -12.69
CA GLY A 243 -9.27 -0.96 -11.62
C GLY A 243 -9.08 -1.57 -10.24
N GLY A 244 -9.30 -0.76 -9.20
CA GLY A 244 -9.21 -1.21 -7.82
C GLY A 244 -9.91 -0.26 -6.85
N ALA A 245 -9.99 -0.69 -5.60
CA ALA A 245 -10.62 0.05 -4.51
C ALA A 245 -9.85 -0.13 -3.20
N VAL A 246 -9.96 0.89 -2.35
CA VAL A 246 -9.42 0.92 -0.99
C VAL A 246 -10.57 1.18 -0.03
N THR A 247 -10.56 0.52 1.12
CA THR A 247 -11.53 0.70 2.21
C THR A 247 -10.81 0.71 3.56
N ASN A 248 -11.56 1.00 4.62
CA ASN A 248 -11.09 0.91 6.00
C ASN A 248 -12.10 0.18 6.87
N ASP A 249 -11.64 -0.65 7.80
CA ASP A 249 -12.51 -1.38 8.72
C ASP A 249 -13.16 -0.46 9.76
N ALA A 250 -12.52 0.66 10.14
CA ALA A 250 -12.93 1.54 11.23
C ALA A 250 -13.21 0.80 12.56
N ASN A 251 -12.46 -0.27 12.80
CA ASN A 251 -12.72 -1.23 13.89
C ASN A 251 -11.57 -1.30 14.93
N HIS A 252 -10.35 -1.64 14.50
CA HIS A 252 -9.20 -1.80 15.38
C HIS A 252 -7.89 -1.50 14.63
N LEU A 253 -6.83 -1.08 15.35
CA LEU A 253 -5.56 -0.68 14.73
C LEU A 253 -4.74 -1.86 14.23
N SER A 254 -4.57 -2.89 15.05
CA SER A 254 -3.69 -4.04 14.73
C SER A 254 -4.43 -5.34 14.46
N ALA A 255 -5.76 -5.35 14.59
CA ALA A 255 -6.57 -6.56 14.43
C ALA A 255 -7.56 -6.31 13.28
N PRO A 256 -7.74 -7.28 12.37
CA PRO A 256 -8.67 -7.11 11.25
C PRO A 256 -10.13 -7.14 11.74
N SER A 257 -11.05 -6.64 10.92
CA SER A 257 -12.49 -6.82 11.15
C SER A 257 -12.86 -8.30 11.30
N ARG A 258 -13.69 -8.65 12.28
CA ARG A 258 -14.11 -10.05 12.49
C ARG A 258 -15.14 -10.53 11.46
N THR A 259 -15.79 -9.59 10.78
CA THR A 259 -16.84 -9.83 9.77
C THR A 259 -16.27 -9.91 8.35
N GLY A 260 -15.10 -9.33 8.09
CA GLY A 260 -14.49 -9.28 6.75
C GLY A 260 -15.21 -8.34 5.77
N ASP A 261 -16.15 -7.52 6.27
CA ASP A 261 -16.97 -6.58 5.52
C ASP A 261 -16.14 -5.47 4.85
N GLY A 262 -15.12 -4.95 5.53
CA GLY A 262 -14.23 -3.93 4.98
C GLY A 262 -13.50 -4.43 3.73
N LEU A 263 -12.76 -5.54 3.84
CA LEU A 263 -12.04 -6.15 2.72
C LEU A 263 -13.02 -6.69 1.64
N GLY A 264 -14.11 -7.34 2.03
CA GLY A 264 -15.13 -7.84 1.10
C GLY A 264 -15.73 -6.70 0.27
N THR A 265 -15.99 -5.55 0.89
CA THR A 265 -16.44 -4.34 0.18
C THR A 265 -15.37 -3.78 -0.75
N ALA A 266 -14.08 -3.85 -0.41
CA ALA A 266 -13.01 -3.47 -1.32
C ALA A 266 -13.01 -4.36 -2.58
N MET A 267 -13.17 -5.68 -2.41
CA MET A 267 -13.27 -6.62 -3.54
C MET A 267 -14.49 -6.32 -4.42
N ILE A 268 -15.66 -6.10 -3.83
CA ILE A 268 -16.89 -5.75 -4.55
C ILE A 268 -16.70 -4.43 -5.33
N LYS A 269 -16.20 -3.38 -4.67
CA LYS A 269 -15.96 -2.09 -5.33
C LYS A 269 -14.94 -2.18 -6.47
N ALA A 270 -13.92 -3.04 -6.35
CA ALA A 270 -12.97 -3.29 -7.42
C ALA A 270 -13.64 -3.98 -8.63
N LEU A 271 -14.50 -4.97 -8.39
CA LEU A 271 -15.30 -5.62 -9.44
C LEU A 271 -16.28 -4.64 -10.10
N GLU A 272 -16.98 -3.81 -9.32
CA GLU A 272 -17.89 -2.78 -9.80
C GLU A 272 -17.18 -1.75 -10.68
N LYS A 273 -15.99 -1.28 -10.25
CA LYS A 273 -15.14 -0.35 -11.02
C LYS A 273 -14.75 -0.93 -12.40
N CYS A 274 -14.64 -2.25 -12.50
CA CYS A 274 -14.33 -2.97 -13.73
C CYS A 274 -15.59 -3.49 -14.46
N SER A 275 -16.79 -3.25 -13.92
CA SER A 275 -18.06 -3.80 -14.42
C SER A 275 -18.04 -5.33 -14.56
N LEU A 276 -17.43 -6.03 -13.60
CA LEU A 276 -17.29 -7.48 -13.59
C LEU A 276 -18.23 -8.17 -12.60
N CYS A 277 -18.67 -9.37 -12.96
CA CYS A 277 -19.25 -10.32 -12.02
C CYS A 277 -18.15 -11.17 -11.34
N PRO A 278 -18.35 -11.66 -10.11
CA PRO A 278 -17.38 -12.51 -9.41
C PRO A 278 -16.88 -13.72 -10.22
N SER A 279 -17.74 -14.33 -11.04
CA SER A 279 -17.42 -15.47 -11.90
C SER A 279 -16.46 -15.17 -13.05
N GLN A 280 -16.14 -13.90 -13.30
CA GLN A 280 -15.18 -13.47 -14.33
C GLN A 280 -13.75 -13.33 -13.79
N VAL A 281 -13.54 -13.55 -12.49
CA VAL A 281 -12.21 -13.64 -11.88
C VAL A 281 -11.73 -15.09 -11.98
N ASP A 282 -10.52 -15.31 -12.50
CA ASP A 282 -9.99 -16.67 -12.67
C ASP A 282 -9.24 -17.15 -11.43
N PHE A 283 -8.62 -16.24 -10.68
CA PHE A 283 -7.93 -16.54 -9.42
C PHE A 283 -7.80 -15.30 -8.52
N ILE A 284 -7.62 -15.55 -7.23
CA ILE A 284 -7.34 -14.56 -6.20
C ILE A 284 -5.91 -14.75 -5.71
N ASN A 285 -5.09 -13.71 -5.86
CA ASN A 285 -3.85 -13.60 -5.12
C ASN A 285 -4.16 -12.83 -3.82
N ALA A 286 -4.33 -13.56 -2.73
CA ALA A 286 -4.84 -13.02 -1.48
C ALA A 286 -3.74 -12.34 -0.65
N HIS A 287 -4.11 -11.75 0.48
CA HIS A 287 -3.15 -11.28 1.48
C HIS A 287 -2.46 -12.46 2.16
N GLY A 288 -3.23 -13.42 2.69
CA GLY A 288 -2.82 -14.71 3.24
C GLY A 288 -1.53 -14.66 4.04
N THR A 289 -1.58 -14.12 5.26
CA THR A 289 -0.40 -13.89 6.11
C THR A 289 -0.04 -15.08 6.97
N SER A 290 -0.84 -16.16 6.98
CA SER A 290 -0.64 -17.30 7.88
C SER A 290 -0.89 -16.95 9.36
N THR A 291 -1.47 -15.79 9.64
CA THR A 291 -1.93 -15.42 10.99
C THR A 291 -3.38 -15.85 11.19
N SER A 292 -3.72 -16.32 12.39
CA SER A 292 -5.04 -16.88 12.67
C SER A 292 -6.18 -15.90 12.39
N TYR A 293 -6.03 -14.63 12.79
CA TYR A 293 -7.09 -13.63 12.61
C TYR A 293 -7.20 -13.09 11.19
N ASN A 294 -6.08 -12.85 10.51
CA ASN A 294 -6.14 -12.29 9.16
C ASN A 294 -6.67 -13.30 8.15
N ASP A 295 -6.16 -14.53 8.17
CA ASP A 295 -6.60 -15.57 7.24
C ASP A 295 -8.09 -15.92 7.46
N GLU A 296 -8.52 -15.93 8.73
CA GLU A 296 -9.93 -16.09 9.09
C GLU A 296 -10.79 -14.93 8.56
N MET A 297 -10.37 -13.67 8.75
CA MET A 297 -11.09 -12.51 8.21
C MET A 297 -11.15 -12.54 6.68
N GLU A 298 -10.04 -12.85 6.02
CA GLU A 298 -9.94 -12.85 4.57
C GLU A 298 -10.81 -13.94 3.94
N SER A 299 -10.92 -15.11 4.57
CA SER A 299 -11.85 -16.15 4.14
C SER A 299 -13.31 -15.65 4.13
N LYS A 300 -13.71 -14.88 5.15
CA LYS A 300 -15.05 -14.27 5.23
C LYS A 300 -15.24 -13.17 4.19
N ALA A 301 -14.22 -12.35 3.97
CA ALA A 301 -14.23 -11.29 2.96
C ALA A 301 -14.42 -11.86 1.54
N ILE A 302 -13.74 -12.96 1.23
CA ILE A 302 -13.87 -13.65 -0.06
C ILE A 302 -15.31 -14.18 -0.26
N HIS A 303 -15.91 -14.76 0.78
CA HIS A 303 -17.32 -15.17 0.73
C HIS A 303 -18.28 -13.98 0.63
N TRP A 304 -18.02 -12.91 1.37
CA TRP A 304 -18.79 -11.66 1.32
C TRP A 304 -18.84 -11.10 -0.10
N ALA A 305 -17.73 -11.18 -0.83
CA ALA A 305 -17.61 -10.76 -2.22
C ALA A 305 -18.14 -11.80 -3.24
N SER A 306 -18.74 -12.91 -2.78
CA SER A 306 -19.21 -14.02 -3.61
C SER A 306 -18.11 -14.69 -4.45
N LEU A 307 -16.90 -14.76 -3.90
CA LEU A 307 -15.70 -15.30 -4.56
C LEU A 307 -15.21 -16.62 -3.97
N GLY A 308 -15.94 -17.25 -3.04
CA GLY A 308 -15.49 -18.46 -2.31
C GLY A 308 -15.10 -19.66 -3.17
N ASN A 309 -15.64 -19.77 -4.39
CA ASN A 309 -15.32 -20.85 -5.33
C ASN A 309 -14.11 -20.56 -6.22
N ILE A 310 -13.66 -19.30 -6.29
CA ILE A 310 -12.54 -18.89 -7.13
C ILE A 310 -11.24 -19.42 -6.51
N PRO A 311 -10.33 -20.02 -7.31
CA PRO A 311 -9.01 -20.43 -6.83
C PRO A 311 -8.29 -19.32 -6.06
N VAL A 312 -7.81 -19.62 -4.86
CA VAL A 312 -7.09 -18.69 -3.99
C VAL A 312 -5.65 -19.16 -3.82
N GLN A 313 -4.71 -18.22 -3.83
CA GLN A 313 -3.34 -18.47 -3.42
C GLN A 313 -2.81 -17.34 -2.52
N SER A 314 -1.77 -17.64 -1.75
CA SER A 314 -0.87 -16.64 -1.18
C SER A 314 0.58 -16.98 -1.55
N LEU A 315 1.33 -15.95 -1.92
CA LEU A 315 2.72 -16.09 -2.36
C LEU A 315 3.75 -15.77 -1.26
N LYS A 316 3.29 -15.40 -0.06
CA LYS A 316 4.16 -15.15 1.10
C LYS A 316 5.05 -16.33 1.49
N PRO A 317 4.66 -17.60 1.30
CA PRO A 317 5.58 -18.73 1.52
C PRO A 317 6.82 -18.74 0.62
N TYR A 318 6.90 -17.91 -0.43
CA TYR A 318 8.06 -17.82 -1.29
C TYR A 318 9.00 -16.67 -0.93
N TRP A 319 8.48 -15.49 -0.63
CA TRP A 319 9.27 -14.28 -0.36
C TRP A 319 9.18 -13.78 1.08
N GLY A 320 8.40 -14.42 1.95
CA GLY A 320 7.94 -13.82 3.20
C GLY A 320 6.96 -12.67 2.95
N HIS A 321 6.53 -12.04 4.03
CA HIS A 321 5.78 -10.79 3.98
C HIS A 321 6.75 -9.62 3.80
N THR A 322 6.87 -9.14 2.56
CA THR A 322 7.76 -8.03 2.18
C THR A 322 7.16 -6.64 2.48
N LEU A 323 6.45 -6.52 3.60
CA LEU A 323 5.84 -5.27 4.09
C LEU A 323 5.06 -4.50 3.00
N GLY A 324 5.39 -3.24 2.76
CA GLY A 324 4.74 -2.35 1.79
C GLY A 324 5.06 -2.72 0.34
N ALA A 325 6.15 -3.46 0.10
CA ALA A 325 6.52 -3.97 -1.22
C ALA A 325 5.64 -5.16 -1.67
N SER A 326 4.99 -5.87 -0.74
CA SER A 326 4.22 -7.10 -1.00
C SER A 326 3.19 -6.94 -2.11
N GLY A 327 2.48 -5.81 -2.13
CA GLY A 327 1.49 -5.53 -3.18
C GLY A 327 2.10 -5.46 -4.59
N VAL A 328 3.30 -4.90 -4.75
CA VAL A 328 3.97 -4.79 -6.06
C VAL A 328 4.61 -6.11 -6.45
N VAL A 329 5.41 -6.71 -5.57
CA VAL A 329 6.12 -7.99 -5.82
C VAL A 329 5.15 -9.10 -6.20
N GLU A 330 4.08 -9.27 -5.43
CA GLU A 330 3.10 -10.33 -5.69
C GLU A 330 2.21 -10.02 -6.91
N SER A 331 2.05 -8.75 -7.30
CA SER A 331 1.40 -8.37 -8.56
C SER A 331 2.26 -8.76 -9.77
N VAL A 332 3.57 -8.50 -9.73
CA VAL A 332 4.51 -8.94 -10.78
C VAL A 332 4.46 -10.46 -10.96
N ALA A 333 4.46 -11.22 -9.86
CA ALA A 333 4.28 -12.66 -9.91
C ALA A 333 2.92 -13.08 -10.52
N SER A 334 1.86 -12.30 -10.27
CA SER A 334 0.53 -12.54 -10.88
C SER A 334 0.56 -12.29 -12.39
N PHE A 335 1.27 -11.25 -12.85
CA PHE A 335 1.43 -10.99 -14.28
C PHE A 335 2.15 -12.14 -14.98
N TRP A 336 3.19 -12.68 -14.36
CA TRP A 336 3.91 -13.83 -14.87
C TRP A 336 2.99 -15.07 -14.95
N GLN A 337 2.20 -15.35 -13.92
CA GLN A 337 1.24 -16.47 -13.91
C GLN A 337 0.22 -16.34 -15.04
N MET A 338 -0.33 -15.14 -15.25
CA MET A 338 -1.26 -14.84 -16.33
C MET A 338 -0.63 -15.04 -17.72
N LYS A 339 0.61 -14.59 -17.91
CA LYS A 339 1.38 -14.77 -19.15
C LYS A 339 1.69 -16.25 -19.44
N ASN A 340 1.91 -17.06 -18.41
CA ASN A 340 2.34 -18.46 -18.54
C ASN A 340 1.20 -19.47 -18.36
N SER A 341 -0.03 -19.03 -18.07
CA SER A 341 -1.18 -19.92 -17.79
C SER A 341 -0.87 -20.98 -16.74
N LEU A 342 -0.23 -20.55 -15.65
CA LEU A 342 0.16 -21.39 -14.52
C LEU A 342 -0.23 -20.66 -13.23
N LEU A 343 -1.16 -21.21 -12.47
CA LEU A 343 -1.47 -20.75 -11.12
C LEU A 343 -0.49 -21.42 -10.15
N LEU A 344 0.23 -20.64 -9.35
CA LEU A 344 1.16 -21.19 -8.37
C LEU A 344 0.41 -21.76 -7.15
N GLY A 345 1.03 -22.72 -6.49
CA GLY A 345 0.54 -23.28 -5.23
C GLY A 345 0.81 -22.37 -4.03
N THR A 346 -0.03 -22.47 -3.01
CA THR A 346 0.24 -21.94 -1.66
C THR A 346 1.09 -22.96 -0.92
N LYS A 347 2.41 -22.79 -1.00
CA LYS A 347 3.37 -23.70 -0.35
C LYS A 347 3.05 -23.85 1.14
N GLY A 348 2.96 -25.10 1.60
CA GLY A 348 2.70 -25.44 3.00
C GLY A 348 1.23 -25.69 3.33
N TYR A 349 0.29 -25.30 2.46
CA TYR A 349 -1.13 -25.60 2.63
C TYR A 349 -1.44 -27.08 2.39
N ARG A 350 -2.21 -27.70 3.29
CA ARG A 350 -2.63 -29.11 3.24
C ARG A 350 -4.09 -29.27 3.62
N GLU A 351 -4.53 -28.59 4.68
CA GLU A 351 -5.88 -28.69 5.22
C GLU A 351 -6.40 -27.30 5.58
N SER A 352 -7.68 -27.04 5.31
CA SER A 352 -8.29 -25.75 5.65
C SER A 352 -8.28 -25.52 7.17
N GLY A 353 -7.75 -24.38 7.57
CA GLY A 353 -7.75 -23.89 8.95
C GLY A 353 -8.67 -22.71 9.21
N VAL A 354 -9.55 -22.36 8.26
CA VAL A 354 -10.49 -21.24 8.34
C VAL A 354 -11.92 -21.73 8.43
N SER A 355 -12.79 -20.96 9.07
CA SER A 355 -14.19 -21.37 9.28
C SER A 355 -15.06 -21.31 8.03
N MET A 356 -14.75 -20.41 7.09
CA MET A 356 -15.39 -20.34 5.79
C MET A 356 -14.45 -20.92 4.74
N GLU A 357 -14.76 -22.11 4.25
CA GLU A 357 -13.91 -22.81 3.29
C GLU A 357 -13.76 -22.02 1.99
N ILE A 358 -12.51 -21.81 1.55
CA ILE A 358 -12.16 -21.16 0.30
C ILE A 358 -11.29 -22.10 -0.53
N ASN A 359 -11.31 -21.96 -1.85
CA ASN A 359 -10.61 -22.85 -2.78
C ASN A 359 -9.10 -22.58 -2.85
N VAL A 360 -8.37 -22.80 -1.75
CA VAL A 360 -6.91 -22.63 -1.70
C VAL A 360 -6.24 -23.70 -2.56
N ARG A 361 -5.37 -23.27 -3.48
CA ARG A 361 -4.56 -24.18 -4.29
C ARG A 361 -3.26 -24.49 -3.57
N ALA A 362 -3.02 -25.77 -3.26
CA ALA A 362 -1.77 -26.23 -2.64
C ALA A 362 -0.62 -26.36 -3.64
N GLU A 363 -0.95 -26.76 -4.87
CA GLU A 363 0.02 -27.12 -5.92
C GLU A 363 -0.17 -26.26 -7.16
N ASP A 364 0.92 -26.10 -7.91
CA ASP A 364 0.92 -25.41 -9.19
C ASP A 364 -0.07 -26.08 -10.15
N THR A 365 -0.97 -25.29 -10.71
CA THR A 365 -2.07 -25.76 -11.56
C THR A 365 -2.01 -25.07 -12.92
N PRO A 366 -1.70 -25.79 -14.01
CA PRO A 366 -1.80 -25.26 -15.36
C PRO A 366 -3.25 -24.91 -15.68
N MET A 367 -3.54 -23.63 -15.93
CA MET A 367 -4.88 -23.17 -16.29
C MET A 367 -4.81 -21.81 -16.99
N LYS A 368 -5.81 -21.51 -17.83
CA LYS A 368 -5.90 -20.19 -18.46
C LYS A 368 -6.24 -19.14 -17.39
N LEU A 369 -5.41 -18.10 -17.30
CA LEU A 369 -5.54 -17.03 -16.30
C LEU A 369 -5.65 -15.68 -17.00
N ASN A 370 -6.89 -15.21 -17.20
CA ASN A 370 -7.19 -13.95 -17.87
C ASN A 370 -7.39 -12.80 -16.90
N ARG A 371 -7.95 -13.05 -15.71
CA ARG A 371 -8.20 -12.02 -14.69
C ARG A 371 -7.76 -12.46 -13.31
N CYS A 372 -7.01 -11.59 -12.65
CA CYS A 372 -6.53 -11.75 -11.27
C CYS A 372 -7.21 -10.71 -10.38
N LEU A 373 -7.76 -11.13 -9.25
CA LEU A 373 -8.03 -10.22 -8.13
C LEU A 373 -6.89 -10.31 -7.13
N LYS A 374 -6.20 -9.20 -6.86
CA LYS A 374 -5.17 -9.09 -5.82
C LYS A 374 -5.72 -8.30 -4.64
N SER A 375 -5.70 -8.89 -3.44
CA SER A 375 -6.09 -8.23 -2.19
C SER A 375 -4.94 -8.08 -1.19
N ALA A 376 -5.08 -7.08 -0.31
CA ALA A 376 -4.26 -6.91 0.89
C ALA A 376 -5.07 -6.24 2.00
N SER A 377 -4.68 -6.52 3.25
CA SER A 377 -5.16 -5.84 4.45
C SER A 377 -3.96 -5.42 5.29
N GLY A 378 -4.06 -4.33 6.03
CA GLY A 378 -2.95 -3.79 6.82
C GLY A 378 -3.38 -3.16 8.12
N PHE A 379 -2.41 -2.86 8.97
CA PHE A 379 -2.64 -2.11 10.20
C PHE A 379 -3.29 -0.74 9.91
N GLY A 380 -4.02 -0.22 10.89
CA GLY A 380 -4.93 0.90 10.73
C GLY A 380 -6.27 0.50 10.11
N GLY A 381 -6.52 -0.80 9.92
CA GLY A 381 -7.75 -1.34 9.34
C GLY A 381 -7.88 -1.11 7.83
N CYS A 382 -6.80 -0.75 7.13
CA CYS A 382 -6.86 -0.43 5.71
C CYS A 382 -6.88 -1.71 4.85
N ASN A 383 -7.72 -1.72 3.82
CA ASN A 383 -7.86 -2.84 2.89
C ASN A 383 -7.76 -2.33 1.45
N ALA A 384 -7.25 -3.15 0.53
CA ALA A 384 -7.26 -2.86 -0.89
C ALA A 384 -7.54 -4.11 -1.73
N ALA A 385 -8.19 -3.91 -2.86
CA ALA A 385 -8.34 -4.90 -3.92
C ALA A 385 -8.12 -4.26 -5.29
N ILE A 386 -7.42 -4.96 -6.18
CA ILE A 386 -7.13 -4.52 -7.55
C ILE A 386 -7.34 -5.67 -8.53
N ILE A 387 -7.87 -5.36 -9.71
CA ILE A 387 -8.09 -6.29 -10.81
C ILE A 387 -7.05 -6.05 -11.90
N PHE A 388 -6.40 -7.13 -12.30
CA PHE A 388 -5.57 -7.18 -13.51
C PHE A 388 -6.21 -8.07 -14.54
N ALA A 389 -6.03 -7.74 -15.82
CA ALA A 389 -6.52 -8.56 -16.92
C ALA A 389 -5.52 -8.70 -18.06
N ARG A 390 -5.63 -9.79 -18.82
CA ARG A 390 -5.06 -9.88 -20.16
C ARG A 390 -5.84 -8.95 -21.09
N GLU A 391 -5.14 -8.16 -21.90
CA GLU A 391 -5.78 -7.21 -22.83
C GLU A 391 -6.90 -7.86 -23.67
N SER A 392 -6.62 -9.04 -24.23
CA SER A 392 -7.59 -9.81 -25.03
C SER A 392 -8.89 -10.15 -24.28
N ALA A 393 -8.82 -10.37 -22.96
CA ALA A 393 -9.99 -10.66 -22.14
C ALA A 393 -10.77 -9.41 -21.74
N ALA A 394 -10.10 -8.26 -21.63
CA ALA A 394 -10.74 -6.97 -21.44
C ALA A 394 -11.53 -6.55 -22.70
N ILE A 395 -10.93 -6.72 -23.88
CA ILE A 395 -11.55 -6.36 -25.16
C ILE A 395 -12.65 -7.37 -25.58
N GLY A 396 -12.44 -8.67 -25.36
CA GLY A 396 -13.36 -9.73 -25.78
C GLY A 396 -14.57 -9.96 -24.86
N GLY A 397 -14.59 -9.36 -23.66
CA GLY A 397 -15.58 -9.65 -22.62
C GLY A 397 -16.84 -8.77 -22.63
N VAL A 398 -16.85 -7.63 -23.32
CA VAL A 398 -17.98 -6.69 -23.30
C VAL A 398 -18.07 -5.97 -24.65
N SER A 399 -19.16 -6.18 -25.40
CA SER A 399 -19.64 -5.11 -26.27
C SER A 399 -19.90 -3.92 -25.36
N HIS A 400 -19.20 -2.79 -25.54
CA HIS A 400 -19.59 -1.51 -24.94
C HIS A 400 -20.96 -1.06 -25.52
N LYS A 401 -22.02 -1.83 -25.24
CA LYS A 401 -23.44 -1.53 -25.45
C LYS A 401 -24.12 -1.18 -24.13
N GLY A 402 -23.36 -0.99 -23.06
CA GLY A 402 -23.78 -0.09 -22.00
C GLY A 402 -23.45 1.31 -22.50
N SER A 403 -24.47 2.12 -22.82
CA SER A 403 -24.28 3.57 -22.89
C SER A 403 -23.48 3.96 -21.65
N ALA A 404 -22.31 4.58 -21.81
CA ALA A 404 -21.68 5.27 -20.70
C ALA A 404 -22.77 6.18 -20.14
N LYS A 405 -23.36 5.81 -19.00
CA LYS A 405 -24.26 6.72 -18.32
C LYS A 405 -23.34 7.89 -18.00
N LYS A 406 -23.60 9.06 -18.62
CA LYS A 406 -22.95 10.30 -18.22
C LYS A 406 -23.09 10.36 -16.70
N GLU A 407 -22.00 10.14 -15.98
CA GLU A 407 -22.03 10.41 -14.56
C GLU A 407 -22.35 11.90 -14.42
N PRO A 408 -23.25 12.28 -13.50
CA PRO A 408 -23.51 13.68 -13.23
C PRO A 408 -22.17 14.39 -13.04
N ALA A 409 -22.03 15.61 -13.55
CA ALA A 409 -20.92 16.43 -13.11
C ALA A 409 -21.08 16.61 -11.59
N TYR A 410 -19.98 16.47 -10.85
CA TYR A 410 -19.95 16.71 -9.42
C TYR A 410 -18.92 17.79 -9.11
N GLU A 411 -19.24 18.65 -8.16
CA GLU A 411 -18.29 19.59 -7.59
C GLU A 411 -17.89 19.13 -6.18
N TRP A 412 -16.64 19.42 -5.80
CA TRP A 412 -16.16 19.17 -4.45
C TRP A 412 -16.09 20.50 -3.71
N GLN A 413 -16.91 20.64 -2.68
CA GLN A 413 -16.97 21.82 -1.84
C GLN A 413 -16.22 21.59 -0.52
N GLU A 414 -15.40 22.57 -0.11
CA GLU A 414 -14.84 22.64 1.23
C GLU A 414 -15.94 23.05 2.22
N LEU A 415 -16.28 22.16 3.16
CA LEU A 415 -17.29 22.41 4.20
C LEU A 415 -16.69 23.09 5.42
N SER A 416 -15.50 22.66 5.83
CA SER A 416 -14.77 23.19 6.97
C SER A 416 -13.27 22.95 6.82
N ARG A 417 -12.46 23.73 7.54
CA ARG A 417 -11.01 23.63 7.56
C ARG A 417 -10.48 23.84 8.96
N PHE A 418 -9.52 23.01 9.36
CA PHE A 418 -8.82 23.09 10.62
C PHE A 418 -7.35 23.35 10.33
N ILE A 419 -6.84 24.47 10.86
CA ILE A 419 -5.45 24.86 10.74
C ILE A 419 -4.87 25.03 12.13
N LEU A 420 -3.74 24.37 12.37
CA LEU A 420 -2.99 24.48 13.60
C LEU A 420 -1.50 24.31 13.30
N LYS A 421 -0.71 25.34 13.63
CA LYS A 421 0.74 25.34 13.39
C LYS A 421 1.46 25.92 14.60
N GLY A 422 2.54 25.28 15.01
CA GLY A 422 3.34 25.75 16.14
C GLY A 422 4.51 24.83 16.46
N GLU A 423 5.19 25.17 17.55
CA GLU A 423 6.36 24.46 18.07
C GLU A 423 6.32 24.51 19.60
N GLY A 424 6.79 23.45 20.27
CA GLY A 424 6.95 23.41 21.72
C GLY A 424 5.87 22.61 22.44
N ASP A 425 5.15 23.23 23.39
CA ASP A 425 4.23 22.56 24.34
C ASP A 425 2.94 22.02 23.70
N PHE A 426 3.09 21.02 22.82
CA PHE A 426 2.01 20.34 22.15
C PHE A 426 1.08 19.62 23.14
N ASP A 427 1.62 19.05 24.23
CA ASP A 427 0.85 18.27 25.19
C ASP A 427 -0.19 19.12 25.93
N SER A 428 0.15 20.34 26.36
CA SER A 428 -0.83 21.24 26.97
C SER A 428 -1.88 21.69 25.97
N MET A 429 -1.43 22.11 24.78
CA MET A 429 -2.31 22.61 23.71
C MET A 429 -3.32 21.53 23.27
N ILE A 430 -2.86 20.31 23.02
CA ILE A 430 -3.74 19.24 22.53
C ILE A 430 -4.73 18.77 23.61
N ARG A 431 -4.34 18.85 24.90
CA ARG A 431 -5.24 18.60 26.03
C ARG A 431 -6.32 19.67 26.16
N GLU A 432 -5.99 20.93 25.88
CA GLU A 432 -6.98 22.02 25.85
C GLU A 432 -8.00 21.77 24.74
N LYS A 433 -7.53 21.47 23.51
CA LYS A 433 -8.42 21.14 22.38
C LYS A 433 -9.30 19.92 22.66
N TYR A 434 -8.76 18.87 23.27
CA TYR A 434 -9.53 17.71 23.70
C TYR A 434 -10.70 18.09 24.63
N LYS A 435 -10.46 19.01 25.58
CA LYS A 435 -11.49 19.53 26.49
C LYS A 435 -12.51 20.43 25.77
N GLU A 436 -12.05 21.32 24.90
CA GLU A 436 -12.92 22.22 24.10
C GLU A 436 -13.90 21.45 23.19
N LEU A 437 -13.48 20.27 22.72
CA LEU A 437 -14.29 19.35 21.92
C LEU A 437 -15.14 18.39 22.76
N GLU A 438 -15.09 18.50 24.09
CA GLU A 438 -15.84 17.67 25.03
C GLU A 438 -15.66 16.16 24.81
N MET A 439 -14.47 15.76 24.34
CA MET A 439 -14.18 14.38 24.02
C MET A 439 -14.14 13.50 25.28
N LYS A 440 -14.63 12.26 25.15
CA LYS A 440 -14.72 11.29 26.27
C LYS A 440 -13.83 10.06 26.08
N ASP A 441 -13.11 9.97 24.96
CA ASP A 441 -12.27 8.83 24.66
C ASP A 441 -10.93 8.87 25.40
N ILE A 442 -10.84 8.09 26.48
CA ILE A 442 -9.63 7.98 27.31
C ILE A 442 -8.46 7.37 26.51
N LYS A 443 -8.71 6.58 25.45
CA LYS A 443 -7.62 6.00 24.64
C LYS A 443 -6.81 7.07 23.92
N PHE A 444 -7.36 8.27 23.72
CA PHE A 444 -6.67 9.43 23.17
C PHE A 444 -5.30 9.69 23.81
N PHE A 445 -5.19 9.56 25.13
CA PHE A 445 -3.94 9.85 25.85
C PHE A 445 -2.86 8.78 25.69
N LYS A 446 -3.18 7.63 25.07
CA LYS A 446 -2.23 6.56 24.77
C LYS A 446 -1.67 6.65 23.34
N MET A 447 -2.23 7.52 22.51
CA MET A 447 -1.78 7.73 21.15
C MET A 447 -0.42 8.43 21.09
N ASP A 448 0.26 8.28 19.96
CA ASP A 448 1.35 9.18 19.59
C ASP A 448 0.84 10.58 19.21
N ASN A 449 1.74 11.55 19.15
CA ASN A 449 1.36 12.94 18.95
C ASN A 449 0.80 13.20 17.54
N LEU A 450 1.29 12.49 16.54
CA LEU A 450 0.76 12.55 15.18
C LEU A 450 -0.70 12.10 15.13
N SER A 451 -1.04 10.97 15.77
CA SER A 451 -2.44 10.49 15.81
C SER A 451 -3.33 11.40 16.66
N LYS A 452 -2.83 11.95 17.78
CA LYS A 452 -3.58 12.95 18.56
C LYS A 452 -3.94 14.17 17.71
N ALA A 453 -2.98 14.68 16.93
CA ALA A 453 -3.20 15.80 16.01
C ALA A 453 -4.28 15.47 14.97
N GLY A 454 -4.17 14.32 14.30
CA GLY A 454 -5.15 13.87 13.31
C GLY A 454 -6.56 13.68 13.88
N VAL A 455 -6.68 13.11 15.08
CA VAL A 455 -7.97 12.89 15.75
C VAL A 455 -8.62 14.21 16.17
N ILE A 456 -7.87 15.16 16.75
CA ILE A 456 -8.40 16.47 17.14
C ILE A 456 -8.83 17.27 15.91
N ALA A 457 -8.02 17.27 14.86
CA ALA A 457 -8.35 17.97 13.63
C ALA A 457 -9.61 17.38 12.99
N THR A 458 -9.71 16.05 12.90
CA THR A 458 -10.90 15.36 12.38
C THR A 458 -12.14 15.68 13.22
N ALA A 459 -12.06 15.58 14.55
CA ALA A 459 -13.18 15.91 15.43
C ALA A 459 -13.61 17.37 15.31
N SER A 460 -12.67 18.30 15.16
CA SER A 460 -12.94 19.72 14.97
C SER A 460 -13.67 20.00 13.66
N LEU A 461 -13.23 19.36 12.57
CA LEU A 461 -13.86 19.45 11.25
C LEU A 461 -15.32 18.99 11.27
N LEU A 462 -15.62 17.98 12.09
CA LEU A 462 -16.92 17.33 12.16
C LEU A 462 -17.91 17.97 13.13
N ARG A 463 -17.44 18.82 14.06
CA ARG A 463 -18.26 19.38 15.15
C ARG A 463 -19.55 20.09 14.68
N ASN A 464 -19.49 20.75 13.53
CA ASN A 464 -20.61 21.51 12.95
C ASN A 464 -21.00 21.03 11.55
N SER A 465 -20.52 19.87 11.11
CA SER A 465 -20.85 19.35 9.79
C SER A 465 -22.15 18.54 9.86
N ASP A 466 -23.10 18.83 8.97
CA ASP A 466 -24.31 18.02 8.75
C ASP A 466 -23.95 16.68 8.07
N ILE A 467 -23.26 15.81 8.80
CA ILE A 467 -23.02 14.45 8.35
C ILE A 467 -24.14 13.56 8.87
N ASP A 468 -24.91 13.03 7.93
CA ASP A 468 -25.98 12.05 8.17
C ASP A 468 -25.48 10.88 9.05
N GLU A 469 -26.23 10.57 10.10
CA GLU A 469 -25.99 9.43 10.99
C GLU A 469 -26.36 8.09 10.33
N ASN A 470 -27.29 8.11 9.36
CA ASN A 470 -27.70 6.94 8.57
C ASN A 470 -26.91 6.78 7.27
N ARG A 471 -25.75 7.44 7.19
CA ARG A 471 -24.85 7.39 6.04
C ARG A 471 -24.38 5.97 5.73
N ASN A 472 -24.05 5.72 4.46
CA ASN A 472 -23.18 4.59 4.11
C ASN A 472 -21.74 4.93 4.54
N PRO A 473 -21.13 4.23 5.51
CA PRO A 473 -19.80 4.55 6.02
C PRO A 473 -18.70 4.42 4.95
N PHE A 474 -18.92 3.63 3.89
CA PHE A 474 -17.99 3.47 2.78
C PHE A 474 -17.96 4.66 1.79
N ASP A 475 -18.85 5.64 1.97
CA ASP A 475 -18.85 6.90 1.21
C ASP A 475 -17.93 7.96 1.84
N TYR A 476 -17.28 7.65 2.97
CA TYR A 476 -16.51 8.60 3.78
C TYR A 476 -15.08 8.09 3.98
N GLY A 477 -14.08 8.92 3.73
CA GLY A 477 -12.67 8.49 3.76
C GLY A 477 -11.67 9.60 4.05
N PHE A 478 -10.40 9.29 3.86
CA PHE A 478 -9.26 10.16 4.20
C PHE A 478 -8.19 10.17 3.11
N PHE A 479 -7.70 11.37 2.79
CA PHE A 479 -6.50 11.57 1.97
C PHE A 479 -5.58 12.52 2.75
N ILE A 480 -4.55 11.98 3.39
CA ILE A 480 -3.67 12.78 4.26
C ILE A 480 -2.22 12.65 3.80
N ALA A 481 -1.49 13.76 3.83
CA ALA A 481 -0.06 13.79 3.58
C ALA A 481 0.72 14.41 4.75
N ASN A 482 2.00 14.06 4.85
CA ASN A 482 2.96 14.80 5.68
C ASN A 482 4.38 14.70 5.12
N SER A 483 5.37 15.25 5.85
CA SER A 483 6.79 15.11 5.50
C SER A 483 7.55 14.15 6.39
N SER A 484 7.19 14.05 7.67
CA SER A 484 7.96 13.26 8.63
C SER A 484 7.60 11.77 8.67
N SER A 485 6.57 11.35 7.93
CA SER A 485 5.91 10.05 8.14
C SER A 485 5.46 9.90 9.59
N SER A 486 6.26 9.23 10.42
CA SER A 486 5.97 8.88 11.81
C SER A 486 7.26 8.89 12.64
N LEU A 487 8.24 9.70 12.19
CA LEU A 487 9.64 9.56 12.55
C LEU A 487 9.89 9.71 14.07
N ASP A 488 9.15 10.57 14.76
CA ASP A 488 9.21 10.67 16.22
C ASP A 488 8.90 9.32 16.91
N THR A 489 7.95 8.56 16.38
CA THR A 489 7.60 7.24 16.91
C THR A 489 8.60 6.17 16.46
N ASP A 490 9.14 6.28 15.25
CA ASP A 490 10.25 5.44 14.80
C ASP A 490 11.47 5.57 15.73
N ILE A 491 11.87 6.80 16.07
CA ILE A 491 12.94 7.09 17.02
C ILE A 491 12.65 6.47 18.40
N ARG A 492 11.42 6.58 18.89
CA ARG A 492 11.03 5.97 20.18
C ARG A 492 11.14 4.45 20.16
N HIS A 493 10.67 3.79 19.11
CA HIS A 493 10.77 2.34 18.95
C HIS A 493 12.24 1.91 18.87
N GLN A 494 13.04 2.58 18.06
CA GLN A 494 14.47 2.28 17.92
C GLN A 494 15.23 2.49 19.24
N ASN A 495 14.89 3.52 20.02
CA ASN A 495 15.44 3.72 21.35
C ASN A 495 15.08 2.57 22.32
N GLU A 496 13.88 1.99 22.23
CA GLU A 496 13.56 0.79 23.02
C GLU A 496 14.47 -0.38 22.64
N ILE A 497 14.72 -0.61 21.34
CA ILE A 497 15.64 -1.65 20.86
C ILE A 497 17.04 -1.42 21.44
N LEU A 498 17.57 -0.19 21.34
CA LEU A 498 18.91 0.17 21.78
C LEU A 498 19.09 0.08 23.31
N THR A 499 18.05 0.39 24.09
CA THR A 499 18.15 0.48 25.56
C THR A 499 17.65 -0.76 26.31
N LYS A 500 16.64 -1.45 25.77
CA LYS A 500 15.98 -2.59 26.43
C LYS A 500 16.26 -3.93 25.73
N GLY A 501 16.85 -3.91 24.54
CA GLY A 501 17.00 -5.07 23.67
C GLY A 501 15.79 -5.30 22.77
N ASP A 502 16.01 -6.04 21.68
CA ASP A 502 15.03 -6.30 20.62
C ASP A 502 13.85 -7.20 21.06
N THR A 503 14.01 -8.01 22.10
CA THR A 503 12.94 -8.88 22.62
C THR A 503 11.97 -8.18 23.59
N ASN A 504 12.26 -6.94 23.98
CA ASN A 504 11.53 -6.24 25.07
C ASN A 504 10.85 -4.95 24.59
N VAL A 505 10.66 -4.80 23.28
CA VAL A 505 10.00 -3.62 22.70
C VAL A 505 8.48 -3.68 22.83
N SER A 506 7.85 -2.51 22.89
CA SER A 506 6.41 -2.39 23.09
C SER A 506 5.62 -2.53 21.78
N PRO A 507 4.67 -3.48 21.67
CA PRO A 507 3.79 -3.54 20.50
C PRO A 507 2.91 -2.29 20.38
N ALA A 508 2.63 -1.62 21.51
CA ALA A 508 1.86 -0.39 21.53
C ALA A 508 2.63 0.81 21.00
N ILE A 509 3.97 0.78 20.94
CA ILE A 509 4.76 1.80 20.26
C ILE A 509 4.92 1.43 18.79
N PHE A 510 5.24 0.16 18.49
CA PHE A 510 5.48 -0.30 17.12
C PHE A 510 4.31 0.00 16.18
N VAL A 511 3.06 -0.16 16.62
CA VAL A 511 1.90 0.14 15.76
C VAL A 511 1.92 1.58 15.24
N TYR A 512 2.21 2.57 16.10
CA TYR A 512 2.25 4.00 15.74
C TYR A 512 3.49 4.40 14.95
N THR A 513 4.40 3.47 14.72
CA THR A 513 5.49 3.70 13.76
C THR A 513 4.95 3.73 12.32
N LEU A 514 3.67 3.46 12.09
CA LEU A 514 3.06 3.54 10.78
C LEU A 514 2.25 4.84 10.66
N PRO A 515 2.55 5.71 9.67
CA PRO A 515 1.91 7.03 9.60
C PRO A 515 0.41 6.93 9.32
N ASN A 516 -0.04 5.90 8.60
CA ASN A 516 -1.46 5.70 8.32
C ASN A 516 -2.31 5.39 9.57
N ILE A 517 -1.70 5.11 10.73
CA ILE A 517 -2.44 4.90 11.99
C ILE A 517 -3.22 6.11 12.42
N LEU A 518 -2.78 7.33 12.11
CA LEU A 518 -3.58 8.52 12.40
C LEU A 518 -4.94 8.49 11.69
N MET A 519 -5.00 7.99 10.45
CA MET A 519 -6.27 7.80 9.74
C MET A 519 -7.06 6.64 10.34
N GLY A 520 -6.40 5.56 10.77
CA GLY A 520 -7.06 4.45 11.46
C GLY A 520 -7.72 4.88 12.77
N GLU A 521 -7.01 5.65 13.60
CA GLU A 521 -7.55 6.21 14.85
C GLU A 521 -8.73 7.16 14.57
N SER A 522 -8.59 8.05 13.59
CA SER A 522 -9.70 8.92 13.18
C SER A 522 -10.90 8.11 12.69
N ALA A 523 -10.69 7.17 11.76
CA ALA A 523 -11.72 6.31 11.18
C ALA A 523 -12.50 5.53 12.25
N ILE A 524 -11.82 4.95 13.24
CA ILE A 524 -12.47 4.21 14.34
C ILE A 524 -13.47 5.08 15.10
N ARG A 525 -13.15 6.36 15.32
CA ARG A 525 -13.98 7.31 16.09
C ARG A 525 -15.14 7.86 15.27
N VAL A 526 -14.93 8.11 13.98
CA VAL A 526 -15.93 8.74 13.10
C VAL A 526 -16.67 7.76 12.20
N LYS A 527 -16.31 6.46 12.25
CA LYS A 527 -16.90 5.38 11.46
C LYS A 527 -16.85 5.61 9.95
N PHE A 528 -15.72 6.12 9.47
CA PHE A 528 -15.44 6.27 8.04
C PHE A 528 -14.76 5.00 7.55
N GLN A 529 -15.38 4.28 6.62
CA GLN A 529 -14.92 2.99 6.11
C GLN A 529 -14.52 3.03 4.63
N GLY A 530 -14.58 4.20 4.01
CA GLY A 530 -14.17 4.41 2.63
C GLY A 530 -12.65 4.40 2.43
N GLU A 531 -12.23 4.95 1.30
CA GLU A 531 -10.82 5.00 0.90
C GLU A 531 -9.99 5.87 1.85
N ASN A 532 -8.91 5.29 2.38
CA ASN A 532 -7.95 5.93 3.26
C ASN A 532 -6.53 5.75 2.71
N THR A 533 -5.92 6.83 2.24
CA THR A 533 -4.57 6.79 1.65
C THR A 533 -3.67 7.85 2.26
N PHE A 534 -2.51 7.40 2.75
CA PHE A 534 -1.50 8.25 3.35
C PHE A 534 -0.32 8.48 2.41
N PHE A 535 0.05 9.75 2.24
CA PHE A 535 1.15 10.17 1.39
C PHE A 535 2.29 10.77 2.20
N VAL A 536 3.51 10.61 1.71
CA VAL A 536 4.69 11.28 2.26
C VAL A 536 5.39 12.05 1.13
N THR A 537 5.81 13.27 1.40
CA THR A 537 6.54 14.13 0.44
C THR A 537 7.51 15.04 1.18
N THR A 538 8.35 15.78 0.47
CA THR A 538 9.20 16.80 1.10
C THR A 538 8.39 18.02 1.57
N PRO A 539 8.81 18.72 2.64
CA PRO A 539 8.08 19.87 3.17
C PRO A 539 7.81 20.98 2.14
N GLN A 540 8.72 21.16 1.18
CA GLN A 540 8.64 22.19 0.14
C GLN A 540 7.50 21.93 -0.84
N ARG A 541 7.00 20.69 -0.92
CA ARG A 541 5.91 20.28 -1.82
C ARG A 541 4.54 20.20 -1.13
N LYS A 542 4.39 20.77 0.07
CA LYS A 542 3.11 20.78 0.79
C LYS A 542 1.96 21.26 -0.10
N ASP A 543 2.12 22.38 -0.81
CA ASP A 543 1.04 22.91 -1.65
C ASP A 543 0.73 22.01 -2.85
N GLU A 544 1.76 21.48 -3.51
CA GLU A 544 1.61 20.56 -4.65
C GLU A 544 0.88 19.27 -4.25
N ILE A 545 1.22 18.67 -3.10
CA ILE A 545 0.55 17.45 -2.64
C ILE A 545 -0.90 17.75 -2.24
N MET A 546 -1.20 18.91 -1.65
CA MET A 546 -2.57 19.27 -1.27
C MET A 546 -3.50 19.33 -2.49
N GLU A 547 -3.02 19.83 -3.63
CA GLU A 547 -3.76 19.81 -4.89
C GLU A 547 -3.95 18.38 -5.41
N GLU A 548 -2.90 17.57 -5.38
CA GLU A 548 -2.92 16.17 -5.79
C GLU A 548 -3.91 15.32 -4.97
N LEU A 549 -3.96 15.49 -3.64
CA LEU A 549 -4.91 14.78 -2.77
C LEU A 549 -6.36 15.09 -3.15
N MET A 550 -6.66 16.35 -3.48
CA MET A 550 -7.99 16.75 -3.94
C MET A 550 -8.35 16.11 -5.30
N LEU A 551 -7.39 15.97 -6.22
CA LEU A 551 -7.60 15.28 -7.49
C LEU A 551 -7.84 13.78 -7.29
N LEU A 552 -7.08 13.12 -6.43
CA LEU A 552 -7.27 11.71 -6.11
C LEU A 552 -8.61 11.44 -5.40
N ALA A 553 -9.03 12.33 -4.50
CA ALA A 553 -10.33 12.24 -3.87
C ALA A 553 -11.47 12.36 -4.90
N LYS A 554 -11.33 13.22 -5.91
CA LYS A 554 -12.30 13.36 -7.03
C LYS A 554 -12.47 12.08 -7.84
N GLU A 555 -11.45 11.24 -7.92
CA GLU A 555 -11.47 9.96 -8.65
C GLU A 555 -11.97 8.77 -7.82
N SER A 556 -12.06 8.97 -6.51
CA SER A 556 -12.58 7.98 -5.58
C SER A 556 -14.10 7.86 -5.69
N THR A 557 -14.66 6.84 -5.04
CA THR A 557 -16.12 6.67 -4.91
C THR A 557 -16.72 7.51 -3.78
N LEU A 558 -15.88 8.20 -2.99
CA LEU A 558 -16.29 8.93 -1.80
C LEU A 558 -17.28 10.05 -2.12
N LYS A 559 -18.16 10.32 -1.16
CA LYS A 559 -19.03 11.50 -1.12
C LYS A 559 -18.52 12.56 -0.16
N VAL A 560 -17.76 12.17 0.85
CA VAL A 560 -17.13 13.08 1.81
C VAL A 560 -15.73 12.57 2.13
N ALA A 561 -14.77 13.48 2.24
CA ALA A 561 -13.42 13.11 2.61
C ALA A 561 -12.78 14.16 3.51
N VAL A 562 -11.99 13.71 4.48
CA VAL A 562 -11.03 14.56 5.17
C VAL A 562 -9.75 14.55 4.35
N ILE A 563 -9.37 15.72 3.86
CA ILE A 563 -8.26 15.89 2.91
C ILE A 563 -7.29 16.91 3.48
N GLY A 564 -6.00 16.58 3.55
CA GLY A 564 -5.00 17.61 3.74
C GLY A 564 -3.67 17.17 4.33
N TRP A 565 -3.03 18.10 5.04
CA TRP A 565 -1.71 17.94 5.64
C TRP A 565 -1.80 17.74 7.15
N CYS A 566 -1.11 16.76 7.71
CA CYS A 566 -1.02 16.56 9.15
C CYS A 566 0.37 16.05 9.53
N ASP A 567 1.23 16.93 10.02
CA ASP A 567 2.60 16.63 10.35
C ASP A 567 2.95 16.96 11.80
N PHE A 568 3.80 16.11 12.39
CA PHE A 568 4.35 16.26 13.73
C PHE A 568 5.76 15.68 13.77
N TYR A 569 6.76 16.50 14.09
CA TYR A 569 8.14 16.07 14.19
C TYR A 569 8.94 16.99 15.11
N GLU A 570 9.68 16.44 16.07
CA GLU A 570 10.52 17.19 17.02
C GLU A 570 9.77 18.35 17.71
N GLY A 571 8.52 18.12 18.11
CA GLY A 571 7.69 19.14 18.78
C GLY A 571 7.19 20.26 17.86
N ARG A 572 7.55 20.25 16.58
CA ARG A 572 6.94 21.09 15.54
C ARG A 572 5.71 20.37 14.98
N TYR A 573 4.62 21.10 14.84
CA TYR A 573 3.37 20.58 14.29
C TYR A 573 2.82 21.53 13.24
N ASP A 574 2.36 20.96 12.12
CA ASP A 574 1.71 21.67 11.02
C ASP A 574 0.53 20.83 10.55
N ILE A 575 -0.68 21.30 10.84
CA ILE A 575 -1.94 20.63 10.56
C ILE A 575 -2.79 21.58 9.73
N ASP A 576 -3.23 21.10 8.58
CA ASP A 576 -4.09 21.80 7.64
C ASP A 576 -4.98 20.76 6.96
N LEU A 577 -6.08 20.41 7.64
CA LEU A 577 -7.05 19.43 7.17
C LEU A 577 -8.36 20.13 6.80
N LYS A 578 -8.99 19.63 5.74
CA LYS A 578 -10.28 20.10 5.23
C LYS A 578 -11.28 18.97 5.21
N LEU A 579 -12.53 19.26 5.51
CA LEU A 579 -13.64 18.38 5.20
C LEU A 579 -14.24 18.80 3.88
N CYS A 580 -14.20 17.93 2.89
CA CYS A 580 -14.72 18.19 1.56
C CYS A 580 -15.89 17.25 1.25
N LYS A 581 -16.92 17.75 0.56
CA LYS A 581 -18.10 16.98 0.15
C LYS A 581 -18.30 17.10 -1.35
N ARG A 582 -18.65 15.97 -1.97
CA ARG A 582 -19.05 15.85 -3.37
C ARG A 582 -20.54 16.14 -3.49
N GLU A 583 -20.89 17.20 -4.19
CA GLU A 583 -22.27 17.59 -4.49
C GLU A 583 -22.56 17.47 -5.99
N LYS A 584 -23.81 17.11 -6.32
CA LYS A 584 -24.23 17.06 -7.72
C LYS A 584 -24.27 18.49 -8.25
N TYR A 585 -23.75 18.66 -9.45
CA TYR A 585 -23.97 19.87 -10.23
C TYR A 585 -25.47 19.94 -10.58
N GLU A 586 -26.16 21.00 -10.18
CA GLU A 586 -27.58 21.25 -10.55
C GLU A 586 -27.73 21.69 -12.00
#